data_AF-A0A1I3PVM5-F1
#
_entry.id   AF-A0A1I3PVM5-F1
#
_cell.length_a   1.000
_cell.length_b   1.000
_cell.length_c   1.000
_cell.angle_alpha   90.00
_cell.angle_beta   90.00
_cell.angle_gamma   90.00
#
_symmetry.space_group_name_H-M   'P 1'
#
loop_
_entity.id
_entity.type
_entity.pdbx_description
1 polymer ?
#
loop_
_entity_poly.entity_id
_entity_poly.type
_entity_poly.pdbx_seq_one_letter_code
_entity_poly.pdbx_strand_id
1 'polypeptide(L)' 'MEVTMKMDEVLAKIAQLQKNGESLSKKKIKQAYPELLQNALYYFPSWEHAIQQVK' A
#
# COMPACT_ATOMS: atom_id res chain seq x y z
N MET A 1 -1.11 -14.84 -11.62
CA MET A 1 -0.74 -14.27 -10.31
C MET A 1 -2.04 -13.82 -9.67
N GLU A 2 -2.49 -14.54 -8.65
CA GLU A 2 -3.71 -14.19 -7.92
C GLU A 2 -3.41 -12.96 -7.07
N VAL A 3 -4.09 -11.87 -7.40
CA VAL A 3 -4.01 -10.63 -6.63
C VAL A 3 -5.00 -10.82 -5.48
N THR A 4 -4.49 -11.10 -4.29
CA THR A 4 -5.33 -11.43 -3.12
C THR A 4 -6.12 -10.22 -2.63
N MET A 5 -5.64 -8.98 -2.88
CA MET A 5 -6.27 -7.74 -2.42
C MET A 5 -6.72 -6.86 -3.58
N LYS A 6 -7.93 -6.30 -3.49
CA LYS A 6 -8.40 -5.32 -4.46
C LYS A 6 -7.73 -3.96 -4.27
N MET A 7 -7.74 -3.11 -5.31
CA MET A 7 -7.22 -1.74 -5.25
C MET A 7 -7.78 -0.94 -4.06
N ASP A 8 -9.09 -1.06 -3.82
CA ASP A 8 -9.77 -0.39 -2.71
C ASP A 8 -9.25 -0.84 -1.33
N GLU A 9 -9.00 -2.15 -1.17
CA GLU A 9 -8.44 -2.70 0.07
C GLU A 9 -7.00 -2.24 0.30
N VAL A 10 -6.21 -2.10 -0.76
CA VAL A 10 -4.86 -1.54 -0.69
C VAL A 10 -4.91 -0.10 -0.19
N LEU A 11 -5.77 0.73 -0.77
CA LEU A 11 -5.95 2.13 -0.36
C LEU A 11 -6.45 2.23 1.08
N ALA A 12 -7.45 1.43 1.46
CA ALA A 12 -7.96 1.39 2.83
C ALA A 12 -6.88 1.04 3.85
N LYS A 13 -6.00 0.08 3.53
CA LYS A 13 -4.89 -0.31 4.40
C LYS A 13 -3.83 0.78 4.54
N ILE A 14 -3.47 1.41 3.42
CA ILE A 14 -2.56 2.56 3.41
C ILE A 14 -3.14 3.71 4.26
N ALA A 15 -4.44 3.99 4.12
CA ALA A 15 -5.14 5.02 4.88
C ALA A 15 -5.11 4.73 6.39
N GLN A 16 -5.37 3.47 6.76
CA GLN A 16 -5.32 3.03 8.15
C GLN A 16 -3.91 3.17 8.74
N LEU A 17 -2.87 2.75 8.00
CA LEU A 17 -1.48 2.90 8.41
C LEU A 17 -1.10 4.38 8.59
N GLN A 18 -1.53 5.25 7.67
CA GLN A 18 -1.33 6.70 7.78
C GLN A 18 -2.02 7.28 9.00
N LYS A 19 -3.27 6.90 9.24
CA LYS A 19 -4.07 7.35 10.39
C LYS A 19 -3.50 6.87 11.72
N ASN A 20 -2.89 5.70 11.74
CA ASN A 20 -2.18 5.16 12.89
C ASN A 20 -0.82 5.85 13.14
N GLY A 21 -0.40 6.77 12.26
CA GLY A 21 0.92 7.42 12.34
C GLY A 21 2.08 6.47 11.98
N GLU A 22 1.79 5.34 11.35
CA GLU A 22 2.82 4.41 10.89
C GLU A 22 3.56 4.99 9.67
N SER A 23 4.87 4.79 9.63
CA SER A 23 5.68 5.25 8.51
C SER A 23 5.37 4.41 7.26
N LEU A 24 4.70 5.04 6.29
CA LEU A 24 4.44 4.47 4.96
C LEU A 24 5.69 4.39 4.07
N SER A 25 6.89 4.40 4.65
CA SER A 25 8.13 4.31 3.90
C SER A 25 8.20 2.96 3.18
N LYS A 26 8.46 2.98 1.87
CA LYS A 26 8.54 1.78 1.01
C LYS A 26 9.37 0.65 1.63
N LYS A 27 10.48 0.97 2.28
CA LYS A 27 11.36 -0.01 2.94
C LYS A 27 10.67 -0.71 4.12
N LYS A 28 9.94 0.04 4.96
CA LYS A 28 9.21 -0.49 6.12
C LYS A 28 8.00 -1.32 5.68
N ILE A 29 7.25 -0.82 4.70
CA ILE A 29 6.11 -1.55 4.13
C ILE A 29 6.57 -2.83 3.43
N LYS A 30 7.68 -2.81 2.69
CA LYS A 30 8.24 -4.03 2.09
C LYS A 30 8.58 -5.10 3.14
N GLN A 31 9.03 -4.69 4.32
CA GLN A 31 9.38 -5.62 5.40
C GLN A 31 8.17 -6.09 6.21
N ALA A 32 7.24 -5.20 6.53
CA ALA A 32 6.07 -5.50 7.36
C ALA A 32 4.89 -6.07 6.56
N TYR A 33 4.67 -5.55 5.36
CA TYR A 33 3.54 -5.85 4.49
C TYR A 33 3.99 -6.03 3.02
N PRO A 34 4.82 -7.05 2.72
CA PRO A 34 5.31 -7.28 1.35
C PRO A 34 4.18 -7.52 0.35
N GLU A 35 3.11 -8.21 0.76
CA GLU A 35 1.92 -8.43 -0.07
C GLU A 35 1.21 -7.11 -0.38
N LEU A 36 1.02 -6.22 0.60
CA LEU A 36 0.40 -4.91 0.38
C LEU A 36 1.19 -4.11 -0.67
N LEU A 37 2.52 -4.12 -0.58
CA LEU A 37 3.38 -3.47 -1.55
C LEU A 37 3.23 -4.09 -2.95
N GLN A 38 3.21 -5.42 -3.05
CA GLN A 38 3.07 -6.10 -4.33
C GLN A 38 1.71 -5.81 -4.99
N ASN A 39 0.62 -5.87 -4.22
CA ASN A 39 -0.71 -5.51 -4.71
C ASN A 39 -0.77 -4.03 -5.10
N ALA A 40 -0.18 -3.12 -4.32
CA ALA A 40 -0.10 -1.71 -4.67
C ALA A 40 0.67 -1.47 -5.98
N LEU A 41 1.81 -2.15 -6.19
CA LEU A 41 2.59 -2.03 -7.43
C LEU A 41 1.90 -2.67 -8.64
N TYR A 42 0.88 -3.51 -8.43
CA TYR A 42 0.06 -4.04 -9.51
C TYR A 42 -0.93 -3.00 -10.03
N TYR A 43 -1.56 -2.23 -9.13
CA TYR A 43 -2.55 -1.21 -9.48
C TYR A 43 -1.97 0.18 -9.76
N PHE A 44 -0.84 0.50 -9.13
CA PHE A 44 -0.22 1.82 -9.18
C PHE A 44 1.20 1.74 -9.76
N PRO A 45 1.63 2.78 -10.51
CA PRO A 45 2.97 2.81 -11.09
C PRO A 45 4.08 2.82 -10.03
N SER A 46 3.80 3.33 -8.84
CA SER A 46 4.70 3.25 -7.69
C SER A 46 3.94 3.26 -6.37
N TRP A 47 4.61 2.80 -5.31
CA TRP A 47 4.09 2.86 -3.94
C TRP A 47 3.76 4.30 -3.51
N GLU A 48 4.57 5.27 -3.93
CA GLU A 48 4.32 6.69 -3.62
C GLU A 48 3.04 7.20 -4.29
N HIS A 49 2.75 6.78 -5.53
CA HIS A 49 1.47 7.09 -6.17
C HIS A 49 0.29 6.49 -5.41
N ALA A 50 0.42 5.25 -4.92
CA ALA A 50 -0.61 4.61 -4.12
C ALA A 50 -0.90 5.41 -2.84
N ILE A 51 0.14 5.90 -2.16
CA ILE A 51 -0.02 6.77 -0.97
C ILE A 51 -0.66 8.11 -1.35
N GLN A 52 -0.26 8.72 -2.47
CA GLN A 52 -0.86 9.99 -2.91
C GLN A 52 -2.34 9.86 -3.25
N GLN A 53 -2.81 8.69 -3.68
CA GLN A 53 -4.23 8.45 -3.93
C GLN A 53 -5.07 8.39 -2.65
N VAL A 54 -4.46 8.06 -1.52
CA VAL A 54 -5.15 8.01 -0.22
C VAL A 54 -5.32 9.40 0.42
N LYS A 55 -4.64 10.41 -0.14
CA LYS A 55 -4.62 11.78 0.37
C LYS A 55 -5.88 12.55 -0.03
#